data_AF-A0A1I3NJM3-F1
#
_entry.id   AF-A0A1I3NJM3-F1
#
_cell.length_a   1.000
_cell.length_b   1.000
_cell.length_c   1.000
_cell.angle_alpha   90.00
_cell.angle_beta   90.00
_cell.angle_gamma   90.00
#
_symmetry.space_group_name_H-M   'P 1'
#
loop_
_entity.id
_entity.type
_entity.pdbx_description
1 polymer ?
#
loop_
_entity_poly.entity_id
_entity_poly.type
_entity_poly.pdbx_seq_one_letter_code
_entity_poly.pdbx_strand_id
1 'polypeptide(L)'
;MTNFPKWSDVRAGIVAGSGGEEAVVEARRRNQAYIDGHRLAERRKILGLSQTEVADRMGVTKSRISQIERGEVSTVEAIARYVQALGGQLQISAVFGDDLYILRGTDTHAA
;
A
#
# COMPACT_ATOMS: atom_id res chain seq x y z
N MET A 1 23.76 -20.04 -27.99
CA MET A 1 22.45 -19.79 -27.36
C MET A 1 22.67 -19.65 -25.86
N THR A 2 22.37 -18.49 -25.28
CA THR A 2 22.50 -18.27 -23.84
C THR A 2 21.32 -18.93 -23.13
N ASN A 3 21.61 -19.93 -22.28
CA ASN A 3 20.59 -20.63 -21.51
C ASN A 3 20.44 -19.93 -20.15
N PHE A 4 19.27 -19.36 -19.88
CA PHE A 4 18.99 -18.74 -18.59
C PHE A 4 18.38 -19.80 -17.65
N PRO A 5 18.83 -19.89 -16.40
CA PRO A 5 18.27 -20.83 -15.45
C PRO A 5 16.79 -20.51 -15.20
N LYS A 6 15.96 -21.55 -15.03
CA LYS A 6 14.56 -21.35 -14.66
C LYS A 6 14.51 -20.83 -13.24
N TRP A 7 13.53 -19.97 -12.95
CA TRP A 7 13.34 -19.40 -11.63
C TRP A 7 13.21 -20.47 -10.53
N SER A 8 12.50 -21.57 -10.81
CA SER A 8 12.36 -22.71 -9.91
C SER A 8 13.71 -23.26 -9.42
N ASP A 9 14.72 -23.23 -10.30
CA ASP A 9 15.99 -23.90 -10.09
C ASP A 9 16.93 -23.05 -9.22
N VAL A 10 16.72 -21.73 -9.19
CA VAL A 10 17.53 -20.78 -8.40
C VAL A 10 16.83 -20.27 -7.15
N ARG A 11 15.49 -20.33 -7.10
CA ARG A 11 14.67 -19.75 -6.02
C ARG A 11 15.10 -20.25 -4.64
N ALA A 12 15.30 -21.56 -4.47
CA ALA A 12 15.59 -22.15 -3.17
C ALA A 12 16.86 -21.55 -2.53
N GLY A 13 17.92 -21.40 -3.31
CA GLY A 13 19.18 -20.79 -2.85
C GLY A 13 19.03 -19.31 -2.52
N ILE A 14 18.27 -18.56 -3.33
CA ILE A 14 18.01 -17.13 -3.10
C ILE A 14 17.17 -16.92 -1.84
N VAL A 15 16.11 -17.72 -1.64
CA VAL A 15 15.26 -17.65 -0.44
C VAL A 15 16.08 -17.98 0.81
N ALA A 16 16.89 -19.04 0.77
CA ALA A 16 17.78 -19.39 1.88
C ALA A 16 18.76 -18.25 2.21
N GLY A 17 19.39 -17.65 1.19
CA GLY A 17 20.29 -16.50 1.36
C GLY A 17 19.60 -15.22 1.83
N SER A 18 18.28 -15.11 1.66
CA SER A 18 17.47 -13.96 2.08
C SER A 18 16.89 -14.11 3.50
N GLY A 19 17.23 -15.17 4.23
CA GLY A 19 16.72 -15.43 5.58
C GLY A 19 15.46 -16.32 5.62
N GLY A 20 15.14 -17.02 4.53
CA GLY A 20 14.03 -17.97 4.47
C GLY A 20 12.74 -17.39 3.90
N GLU A 21 11.72 -18.26 3.77
CA GLU A 21 10.45 -17.92 3.12
C GLU A 21 9.70 -16.81 3.87
N GLU A 22 9.68 -16.84 5.20
CA GLU A 22 9.06 -15.80 6.03
C GLU A 22 9.69 -14.43 5.79
N ALA A 23 11.02 -14.35 5.72
CA ALA A 23 11.73 -13.10 5.46
C ALA A 23 11.39 -12.53 4.08
N VAL A 24 11.22 -13.40 3.07
CA VAL A 24 10.80 -13.00 1.72
C VAL A 24 9.35 -12.51 1.71
N VAL A 25 8.45 -13.17 2.42
CA VAL A 25 7.05 -12.74 2.56
C VAL A 25 6.96 -11.37 3.23
N GLU A 26 7.70 -11.15 4.31
CA GLU A 26 7.74 -9.86 5.00
C GLU A 26 8.41 -8.76 4.16
N ALA A 27 9.47 -9.09 3.42
CA ALA A 27 10.08 -8.16 2.46
C ALA A 27 9.10 -7.77 1.36
N ARG A 28 8.34 -8.73 0.82
CA ARG A 28 7.28 -8.47 -0.16
C ARG A 28 6.19 -7.57 0.44
N ARG A 29 5.73 -7.85 1.66
CA ARG A 29 4.73 -7.04 2.36
C ARG A 29 5.18 -5.59 2.54
N ARG A 30 6.42 -5.39 3.01
CA ARG A 30 7.02 -4.05 3.16
C ARG A 30 7.16 -3.33 1.83
N ASN A 31 7.59 -4.03 0.79
CA ASN A 31 7.72 -3.46 -0.55
C ASN A 31 6.36 -3.01 -1.10
N GLN A 32 5.32 -3.82 -0.93
CA GLN A 32 3.96 -3.48 -1.35
C GLN A 32 3.45 -2.23 -0.60
N ALA A 33 3.61 -2.18 0.73
CA ALA A 33 3.21 -1.02 1.52
C ALA A 33 3.95 0.26 1.10
N TYR A 34 5.24 0.16 0.77
CA TYR A 34 6.03 1.27 0.23
C TYR A 34 5.49 1.75 -1.12
N ILE A 35 5.19 0.84 -2.06
CA ILE A 35 4.63 1.18 -3.37
C ILE A 35 3.29 1.90 -3.21
N ASP A 36 2.41 1.39 -2.36
CA ASP A 36 1.07 1.95 -2.16
C ASP A 36 1.15 3.34 -1.51
N GLY A 37 1.98 3.50 -0.47
CA GLY A 37 2.25 4.79 0.16
C GLY A 37 2.85 5.81 -0.83
N HIS A 38 3.79 5.37 -1.66
CA HIS A 38 4.41 6.23 -2.68
C HIS A 38 3.39 6.70 -3.73
N ARG A 39 2.49 5.80 -4.19
CA ARG A 39 1.42 6.16 -5.14
C ARG A 39 0.45 7.18 -4.56
N LEU A 40 0.11 7.07 -3.27
CA LEU A 40 -0.69 8.07 -2.57
C LEU A 40 0.01 9.43 -2.48
N ALA A 41 1.33 9.44 -2.25
CA ALA A 41 2.14 10.66 -2.27
C ALA A 41 2.15 11.32 -3.64
N GLU A 42 2.32 10.54 -4.71
CA GLU A 42 2.28 11.04 -6.09
C GLU A 42 0.90 11.60 -6.45
N ARG A 43 -0.18 10.91 -6.06
CA ARG A 43 -1.54 11.41 -6.29
C ARG A 43 -1.77 12.74 -5.58
N ARG A 44 -1.31 12.88 -4.34
CA ARG A 44 -1.36 14.14 -3.59
C ARG A 44 -0.61 15.26 -4.32
N LYS A 45 0.61 15.01 -4.79
CA LYS A 45 1.41 16.00 -5.53
C LYS A 45 0.72 16.45 -6.82
N ILE A 46 0.12 15.54 -7.57
CA ILE A 46 -0.64 15.85 -8.79
C ILE A 46 -1.81 16.80 -8.48
N LEU A 47 -2.43 16.65 -7.31
CA LEU A 47 -3.50 17.54 -6.83
C LEU A 47 -2.99 18.87 -6.26
N GLY A 48 -1.68 19.12 -6.25
CA GLY A 48 -1.08 20.35 -5.75
C GLY A 48 -1.10 20.50 -4.22
N LEU A 49 -1.42 19.44 -3.48
CA LEU A 49 -1.56 19.48 -2.03
C LEU A 49 -0.22 19.18 -1.35
N SER A 50 0.08 19.88 -0.26
CA SER A 50 1.17 19.57 0.67
C SER A 50 0.79 18.47 1.65
N GLN A 51 1.78 17.86 2.30
CA GLN A 51 1.51 16.91 3.39
C GLN A 51 0.75 17.56 4.55
N THR A 52 0.99 18.84 4.84
CA THR A 52 0.31 19.58 5.91
C THR A 52 -1.18 19.73 5.59
N GLU A 53 -1.53 20.13 4.36
CA GLU A 53 -2.95 20.27 3.97
C GLU A 53 -3.72 18.94 4.03
N VAL A 54 -3.08 17.83 3.66
CA VAL A 54 -3.70 16.50 3.84
C VAL A 54 -3.83 16.14 5.32
N ALA A 55 -2.82 16.46 6.13
CA ALA A 55 -2.88 16.27 7.58
C ALA A 55 -4.05 17.03 8.21
N ASP A 56 -4.25 18.29 7.82
CA ASP A 56 -5.33 19.14 8.32
C ASP A 56 -6.69 18.57 7.94
N ARG A 57 -6.87 18.14 6.68
CA ARG A 57 -8.11 17.48 6.21
C ARG A 57 -8.37 16.17 6.95
N MET A 58 -7.31 15.44 7.31
CA MET A 58 -7.42 14.19 8.06
C MET A 58 -7.52 14.42 9.56
N GLY A 59 -7.25 15.61 10.11
CA GLY A 59 -7.13 15.82 11.56
C GLY A 59 -6.00 15.00 12.20
N VAL A 60 -4.86 14.84 11.51
CA VAL A 60 -3.67 14.12 12.01
C VAL A 60 -2.41 14.96 11.83
N THR A 61 -1.28 14.50 12.39
CA THR A 61 -0.01 15.21 12.23
C THR A 61 0.58 15.04 10.82
N LYS A 62 1.34 16.03 10.34
CA LYS A 62 2.15 15.90 9.12
C LYS A 62 3.06 14.66 9.16
N SER A 63 3.61 14.33 10.34
CA SER A 63 4.43 13.12 10.53
C SER A 63 3.64 11.85 10.19
N ARG A 64 2.37 11.77 10.60
CA ARG A 64 1.48 10.66 10.25
C ARG A 64 1.29 10.52 8.74
N ILE A 65 1.15 11.63 8.02
CA ILE A 65 1.09 11.65 6.56
C ILE A 65 2.38 11.11 5.95
N SER A 66 3.54 11.56 6.44
CA SER A 66 4.84 11.05 5.99
C SER A 66 5.02 9.55 6.25
N GLN A 67 4.54 9.01 7.38
CA GLN A 67 4.57 7.57 7.67
C GLN A 67 3.70 6.77 6.70
N ILE A 68 2.50 7.27 6.38
CA ILE A 68 1.61 6.65 5.38
C ILE A 68 2.28 6.64 4.01
N GLU A 69 2.81 7.79 3.56
CA GLU A 69 3.47 7.92 2.26
C GLU A 69 4.75 7.06 2.13
N ARG A 70 5.37 6.67 3.25
CA ARG A 70 6.53 5.76 3.28
C ARG A 70 6.15 4.29 3.49
N GLY A 71 4.86 3.98 3.60
CA GLY A 71 4.35 2.61 3.81
C GLY A 71 4.53 2.08 5.24
N GLU A 72 4.93 2.92 6.19
CA GLU A 72 5.10 2.55 7.60
C GLU A 72 3.75 2.44 8.32
N VAL A 73 2.72 3.12 7.80
CA VAL A 73 1.34 3.03 8.24
C VAL A 73 0.47 2.69 7.03
N SER A 74 -0.06 1.47 7.01
CA SER A 74 -0.76 0.92 5.85
C SER A 74 -2.06 0.18 6.22
N THR A 75 -2.69 0.57 7.34
CA THR A 75 -4.01 0.05 7.68
C THR A 75 -5.04 0.52 6.65
N VAL A 76 -6.04 -0.32 6.38
CA VAL A 76 -7.14 0.00 5.46
C VAL A 76 -7.82 1.32 5.83
N GLU A 77 -8.06 1.55 7.12
CA GLU A 77 -8.65 2.80 7.63
C GLU A 77 -7.77 4.02 7.33
N ALA A 78 -6.45 3.93 7.54
CA ALA A 78 -5.53 5.03 7.27
C ALA A 78 -5.50 5.38 5.77
N ILE A 79 -5.49 4.36 4.92
CA ILE A 79 -5.55 4.52 3.46
C ILE A 79 -6.90 5.11 3.05
N ALA A 80 -8.02 4.63 3.61
CA ALA A 80 -9.35 5.15 3.31
C ALA A 80 -9.48 6.64 3.64
N ARG A 81 -9.06 7.04 4.84
CA ARG A 81 -9.07 8.45 5.26
C ARG A 81 -8.14 9.33 4.43
N TYR A 82 -6.96 8.82 4.06
CA TYR A 82 -6.06 9.53 3.17
C TYR A 82 -6.69 9.74 1.79
N VAL A 83 -7.28 8.69 1.21
CA VAL A 83 -7.99 8.75 -0.07
C VAL A 83 -9.16 9.74 0.00
N GLN A 84 -9.94 9.74 1.08
CA GLN A 84 -11.01 10.72 1.32
C GLN A 84 -10.48 12.15 1.42
N ALA A 85 -9.36 12.39 2.10
CA ALA A 85 -8.73 13.70 2.19
C ALA A 85 -8.25 14.23 0.82
N LEU A 86 -7.94 13.33 -0.12
CA LEU A 86 -7.67 13.66 -1.52
C LEU A 86 -8.94 13.82 -2.38
N GLY A 87 -10.14 13.63 -1.81
CA GLY A 87 -11.42 13.72 -2.52
C GLY A 87 -11.81 12.44 -3.26
N GLY A 88 -11.19 11.30 -2.94
CA GLY A 88 -11.51 10.00 -3.52
C GLY A 88 -12.31 9.10 -2.57
N GLN A 89 -12.60 7.88 -3.04
CA GLN A 89 -13.22 6.82 -2.26
C GLN A 89 -12.38 5.54 -2.39
N LEU A 90 -12.15 4.84 -1.28
CA LEU A 90 -11.43 3.56 -1.29
C LEU A 90 -12.41 2.44 -1.67
N GLN A 91 -12.08 1.70 -2.72
CA GLN A 91 -12.75 0.46 -3.08
C GLN A 91 -11.86 -0.72 -2.73
N ILE A 92 -12.40 -1.70 -2.02
CA ILE A 92 -11.69 -2.95 -1.69
C ILE A 92 -12.36 -4.08 -2.47
N SER A 93 -11.56 -4.97 -3.04
CA SER A 93 -12.07 -6.15 -3.74
C SER A 93 -11.50 -7.42 -3.15
N ALA A 94 -12.35 -8.42 -2.97
CA ALA A 94 -11.97 -9.79 -2.65
C ALA A 94 -12.09 -10.66 -3.91
N VAL A 95 -11.11 -11.56 -4.11
CA VAL A 95 -11.08 -12.50 -5.25
C VAL A 95 -11.23 -13.92 -4.71
N PHE A 96 -12.22 -14.65 -5.22
CA PHE A 96 -12.53 -16.03 -4.87
C PHE A 96 -12.55 -16.90 -6.13
N GLY A 97 -11.40 -17.48 -6.50
CA GLY A 97 -11.28 -18.14 -7.80
C GLY A 97 -11.51 -17.14 -8.93
N ASP A 98 -12.56 -17.35 -9.72
CA ASP A 98 -12.96 -16.45 -10.82
C ASP A 98 -13.94 -15.34 -10.37
N ASP A 99 -14.43 -15.38 -9.12
CA ASP A 99 -15.38 -14.40 -8.59
C ASP A 99 -14.67 -13.18 -8.00
N LEU A 100 -15.10 -11.99 -8.43
CA LEU A 100 -14.67 -10.70 -7.89
C LEU A 100 -15.80 -10.07 -7.07
N TYR A 101 -15.59 -9.90 -5.77
CA TYR A 101 -16.53 -9.23 -4.88
C TYR A 101 -16.01 -7.86 -4.46
N ILE A 102 -16.75 -6.80 -4.76
CA ILE A 102 -16.41 -5.43 -4.35
C ILE A 102 -17.02 -5.16 -2.96
N LEU A 103 -16.15 -5.00 -1.98
CA LEU A 103 -16.48 -4.51 -0.66
C LEU A 103 -16.60 -2.98 -0.73
N ARG A 104 -17.83 -2.46 -0.66
CA ARG A 104 -18.04 -1.03 -0.43
C ARG A 104 -17.67 -0.74 1.01
N GLY A 105 -16.54 -0.05 1.20
CA GLY A 105 -16.19 0.48 2.52
C GLY A 105 -17.33 1.36 2.98
N THR A 106 -17.95 1.01 4.10
CA THR A 106 -19.00 1.81 4.73
C THR A 106 -18.51 3.24 4.85
N ASP A 107 -19.35 4.20 4.47
CA ASP A 107 -19.15 5.61 4.77
C ASP A 107 -18.76 5.75 6.24
N THR A 108 -17.49 6.05 6.52
CA THR A 108 -17.10 6.55 7.84
C THR A 108 -17.54 8.01 7.94
N HIS A 109 -18.84 8.28 7.76
CA HIS A 109 -19.47 9.44 8.36
C HIS A 109 -19.78 9.05 9.80
N ALA A 110 -18.78 9.20 10.66
CA ALA A 110 -19.04 9.31 12.09
C ALA A 110 -19.65 10.69 12.34
N ALA A 111 -20.79 10.66 13.03
CA ALA A 111 -21.53 11.81 13.56
C ALA A 111 -20.69 12.73 14.44
#